data_AF-A0A4Q8QDI8-F1
#
_entry.id   AF-A0A4Q8QDI8-F1
#
_cell.length_a   1.000
_cell.length_b   1.000
_cell.length_c   1.000
_cell.angle_alpha   90.00
_cell.angle_beta   90.00
_cell.angle_gamma   90.00
#
_symmetry.space_group_name_H-M   'P 1'
#
loop_
_entity.id
_entity.type
_entity.pdbx_description
1 polymer ?
#
loop_
_entity_poly.entity_id
_entity_poly.type
_entity_poly.pdbx_seq_one_letter_code
_entity_poly.pdbx_strand_id
1 'polypeptide(L)' 'MKKIILINAIIWAVLILVASYFFKNDPNYPYFFGILLVGFALINGLLSTYAKPGLKSKCR' A
#
# COMPACT_ATOMS: atom_id res chain seq x y z
N MET A 1 -7.93 -0.25 -15.22
CA MET A 1 -7.72 -0.36 -13.75
C MET A 1 -6.52 -1.22 -13.35
N LYS A 2 -6.34 -2.45 -13.85
CA LYS A 2 -5.25 -3.35 -13.40
C LYS A 2 -3.83 -2.76 -13.54
N LYS A 3 -3.54 -2.04 -14.63
CA LYS A 3 -2.26 -1.34 -14.85
C LYS A 3 -1.99 -0.26 -13.78
N ILE A 4 -3.04 0.43 -13.32
CA ILE A 4 -2.95 1.50 -12.32
C ILE A 4 -2.63 0.90 -10.93
N ILE A 5 -3.24 -0.24 -10.60
CA ILE A 5 -2.94 -0.97 -9.36
C ILE A 5 -1.48 -1.45 -9.36
N LEU A 6 -0.99 -1.95 -10.49
CA LEU A 6 0.40 -2.38 -10.63
C LEU A 6 1.38 -1.20 -10.44
N ILE A 7 1.09 -0.06 -11.07
CA ILE A 7 1.91 1.17 -10.93
C ILE A 7 1.91 1.64 -9.47
N ASN A 8 0.75 1.64 -8.79
CA ASN A 8 0.66 1.99 -7.37
C ASN A 8 1.51 1.06 -6.50
N ALA A 9 1.47 -0.25 -6.75
CA ALA A 9 2.27 -1.22 -6.01
C ALA A 9 3.79 -0.98 -6.19
N ILE A 10 4.22 -0.68 -7.41
CA ILE A 10 5.62 -0.37 -7.71
C ILE A 10 6.07 0.92 -7.02
N ILE A 11 5.25 1.97 -7.05
CA ILE A 11 5.56 3.25 -6.36
C ILE A 11 5.80 3.00 -4.87
N TRP A 12 4.91 2.26 -4.22
CA TRP A 12 5.06 1.92 -2.81
C TRP A 12 6.28 1.04 -2.51
N ALA A 13 6.59 0.09 -3.37
CA ALA A 13 7.80 -0.73 -3.23
C ALA A 13 9.07 0.12 -3.28
N VAL A 14 9.14 1.08 -4.21
CA VAL A 14 10.26 2.04 -4.29
C VAL A 14 10.30 2.93 -3.05
N LEU A 15 9.15 3.42 -2.59
CA LEU A 15 9.06 4.30 -1.43
C LEU A 15 9.52 3.61 -0.14
N ILE A 16 9.14 2.35 0.06
CA ILE A 16 9.58 1.52 1.17
C ILE A 16 11.10 1.25 1.09
N LEU A 17 11.62 0.99 -0.11
CA LEU A 17 13.05 0.74 -0.30
C LEU A 17 13.91 1.98 -0.01
N VAL A 18 13.46 3.16 -0.45
CA VAL A 18 14.11 4.44 -0.14
C VAL A 18 14.01 4.77 1.35
N ALA A 19 12.85 4.57 1.96
CA ALA A 19 12.68 4.75 3.40
C ALA A 19 13.59 3.81 4.20
N SER A 20 13.70 2.55 3.78
CA SER A 20 14.62 1.57 4.37
C SER A 20 16.07 2.02 4.30
N TYR A 21 16.49 2.52 3.14
CA TYR A 21 17.85 2.98 2.95
C TYR A 21 18.18 4.20 3.84
N PHE A 22 17.28 5.19 3.91
CA PHE A 22 17.49 6.42 4.67
C PHE A 22 17.36 6.25 6.17
N PHE A 23 16.39 5.45 6.63
CA PHE A 23 16.05 5.34 8.05
C PHE A 23 16.63 4.11 8.73
N LYS A 24 17.49 3.31 8.08
CA LYS A 24 18.05 2.06 8.65
C LYS A 24 18.72 2.22 10.02
N ASN A 25 19.23 3.42 10.31
CA ASN A 25 19.96 3.72 11.54
C ASN A 25 19.06 4.32 12.64
N ASP A 26 17.78 4.58 12.35
CA ASP A 26 16.85 5.11 13.33
C ASP A 26 16.26 3.96 14.18
N PRO A 27 16.31 4.04 15.53
CA PRO A 27 15.76 3.00 16.40
C PRO A 27 14.24 2.80 16.21
N ASN A 28 13.53 3.78 15.66
CA ASN A 28 12.09 3.72 15.41
C ASN A 28 11.72 3.21 14.01
N TYR A 29 12.72 2.96 13.16
CA TYR A 29 12.52 2.41 11.83
C TYR A 29 11.59 1.19 11.76
N PRO A 30 11.67 0.16 12.64
CA PRO A 30 10.76 -0.98 12.59
C PRO A 30 9.29 -0.59 12.79
N TYR A 31 9.00 0.39 13.66
CA TYR A 31 7.64 0.90 13.86
C TYR A 31 7.17 1.67 12.64
N PHE A 32 8.03 2.53 12.07
CA PHE A 32 7.72 3.30 10.88
C PHE A 32 7.46 2.40 9.66
N PHE A 33 8.31 1.39 9.48
CA PHE A 33 8.17 0.36 8.44
C PHE A 33 6.87 -0.45 8.60
N GLY A 34 6.52 -0.82 9.83
CA GLY A 34 5.26 -1.49 10.14
C GLY A 34 4.04 -0.66 9.75
N ILE A 35 4.02 0.63 10.09
CA ILE A 35 2.94 1.55 9.71
C ILE A 35 2.85 1.70 8.19
N LEU A 36 4.00 1.81 7.49
CA LEU A 36 4.05 1.87 6.03
C LEU A 36 3.45 0.61 5.38
N LEU A 37 3.76 -0.58 5.88
CA LEU A 37 3.22 -1.83 5.37
C LEU A 37 1.71 -1.95 5.60
N VAL A 38 1.22 -1.55 6.77
CA VAL A 38 -0.22 -1.55 7.07
C VAL A 38 -0.96 -0.56 6.17
N GLY A 39 -0.43 0.65 6.00
CA GLY A 39 -0.98 1.65 5.07
C GLY A 39 -0.99 1.16 3.62
N PHE A 40 0.10 0.54 3.18
CA PHE A 40 0.20 -0.08 1.85
C PHE A 40 -0.88 -1.15 1.63
N ALA A 41 -1.04 -2.07 2.58
CA ALA A 41 -2.02 -3.15 2.50
C ALA A 41 -3.45 -2.63 2.48
N LEU A 42 -3.78 -1.66 3.33
CA LEU A 42 -5.09 -1.03 3.39
C LEU A 42 -5.43 -0.29 2.09
N ILE A 43 -4.53 0.56 1.59
CA ILE A 43 -4.76 1.34 0.38
C ILE A 43 -4.87 0.43 -0.84
N ASN A 44 -4.01 -0.58 -0.98
CA ASN A 44 -4.13 -1.52 -2.09
C ASN A 44 -5.37 -2.42 -1.97
N GLY A 45 -5.76 -2.81 -0.75
CA GLY A 45 -6.99 -3.55 -0.49
C GLY A 45 -8.24 -2.75 -0.89
N LEU A 46 -8.32 -1.48 -0.45
CA LEU A 46 -9.38 -0.56 -0.86
C LEU A 46 -9.37 -0.35 -2.37
N LEU A 47 -8.21 -0.01 -2.94
CA LEU A 47 -8.08 0.27 -4.37
C LEU A 47 -8.47 -0.96 -5.21
N SER A 48 -8.17 -2.18 -4.75
CA SER A 48 -8.61 -3.42 -5.40
C SER A 48 -10.12 -3.65 -5.31
N THR A 49 -10.75 -3.18 -4.23
CA THR A 49 -12.20 -3.23 -4.00
C THR A 49 -12.93 -2.24 -4.90
N TYR A 50 -12.45 -0.99 -4.99
CA TYR A 50 -13.02 0.04 -5.87
C TYR A 50 -12.70 -0.20 -7.36
N ALA A 51 -11.57 -0.83 -7.68
CA ALA A 51 -11.19 -1.15 -9.04
C ALA A 51 -11.97 -2.32 -9.65
N LYS A 52 -12.77 -3.05 -8.87
CA LYS A 52 -13.77 -3.99 -9.38
C LYS A 52 -15.05 -3.21 -9.73
N PRO A 53 -15.39 -3.00 -11.01
CA PRO A 53 -16.67 -2.42 -11.38
C PRO A 53 -17.77 -3.43 -11.01
N GLY A 54 -18.46 -3.23 -9.88
CA GLY A 54 -19.64 -4.01 -9.54
C GLY A 54 -19.77 -4.55 -8.12
N LEU A 55 -19.33 -3.84 -7.07
CA LEU A 55 -20.00 -4.00 -5.78
C LEU A 55 -21.36 -3.29 -5.84
N LYS A 56 -22.30 -3.94 -6.54
CA LYS A 56 -23.73 -3.77 -6.28
C LYS A 56 -23.88 -3.96 -4.78
N SER A 57 -24.38 -2.92 -4.12
CA SER A 57 -24.99 -2.97 -2.79
C SER A 57 -25.60 -4.34 -2.51
N LYS A 58 -24.93 -5.18 -1.74
CA LYS A 58 -25.57 -6.33 -1.12
C LYS A 58 -25.95 -5.89 0.29
N CYS A 59 -26.98 -5.03 0.35
CA CYS A 59 -27.89 -5.08 1.48
C CYS A 59 -28.57 -6.45 1.39
N ARG A 60 -28.25 -7.34 2.32
CA ARG A 60 -29.15 -8.40 2.77
C ARG A 60 -28.94 -8.54 4.26
#